data_AF-A0A7Y7MXR6-F1
#
_entry.id   AF-A0A7Y7MXR6-F1
#
_cell.length_a   1.000
_cell.length_b   1.000
_cell.length_c   1.000
_cell.angle_alpha   90.00
_cell.angle_beta   90.00
_cell.angle_gamma   90.00
#
_symmetry.space_group_name_H-M   'P 1'
#
loop_
_entity.id
_entity.type
_entity.pdbx_description
1 polymer ?
#
loop_
_entity_poly.entity_id
_entity_poly.type
_entity_poly.pdbx_seq_one_letter_code
_entity_poly.pdbx_strand_id
1 'polypeptide(L)'
;MERLISDLHFINSAKAIDTVEVDLGSLTKSCHDYLDVVIESLQPLAESSPNLRATVYVQQMPSANFMQPGCSVFIGVVGNSNALELILDGFQSTKGVDARYGDSILAKQSSRRLHIEDGSVWRQEDDSTWFVDSGLNQYEESSELEDDDYQYTDEDYAKYPSNAKVYEAGDLLKNKGKVDATELDVIKCTDDTTQSRAIYTRQRATRSDASVGSIRSTIEEVFGLPEGSVRLCDPEGYSLRADAKIATLRKRWDNG
;
A
#
# COMPACT_ATOMS: atom_id res chain seq x y z
N MET A 1 13.59 16.22 2.06
CA MET A 1 12.67 17.35 2.32
C MET A 1 11.25 16.83 2.26
N GLU A 2 10.35 17.28 3.14
CA GLU A 2 8.93 16.83 3.18
C GLU A 2 7.95 18.00 2.97
N ARG A 3 6.78 17.70 2.39
CA ARG A 3 5.65 18.62 2.18
C ARG A 3 4.32 17.90 2.32
N LEU A 4 3.29 18.64 2.72
CA LEU A 4 1.92 18.12 2.73
C LEU A 4 1.32 18.13 1.33
N ILE A 5 0.35 17.26 1.11
CA ILE A 5 -0.42 17.21 -0.15
C ILE A 5 -1.12 18.53 -0.48
N SER A 6 -1.45 19.35 0.53
CA SER A 6 -2.03 20.68 0.34
C SER A 6 -1.05 21.70 -0.24
N ASP A 7 0.25 21.42 -0.13
CA ASP A 7 1.32 22.35 -0.47
C ASP A 7 1.87 22.10 -1.90
N LEU A 8 1.32 21.08 -2.58
CA LEU A 8 1.69 20.69 -3.93
C LEU A 8 0.52 20.84 -4.91
N HIS A 9 0.82 21.30 -6.12
CA HIS A 9 -0.15 21.69 -7.15
C HIS A 9 -0.29 20.59 -8.21
N PHE A 10 -0.87 19.46 -7.81
CA PHE A 10 -1.10 18.32 -8.70
C PHE A 10 -1.94 18.68 -9.93
N ILE A 11 -1.53 18.15 -11.08
CA ILE A 11 -2.23 18.32 -12.34
C ILE A 11 -3.02 17.04 -12.62
N ASN A 12 -4.29 17.21 -12.98
CA ASN A 12 -5.20 16.12 -13.29
C ASN A 12 -5.67 16.21 -14.75
N SER A 13 -6.13 15.09 -15.31
CA SER A 13 -6.70 15.01 -16.65
C SER A 13 -8.07 14.32 -16.60
N ALA A 14 -9.05 14.92 -17.29
CA ALA A 14 -10.35 14.28 -17.52
C ALA A 14 -10.29 13.26 -18.68
N LYS A 15 -9.27 13.35 -19.54
CA LYS A 15 -9.05 12.43 -20.67
C LYS A 15 -8.13 11.29 -20.25
N ALA A 16 -8.22 10.18 -20.97
CA ALA A 16 -7.25 9.10 -20.87
C ALA A 16 -5.83 9.63 -21.15
N ILE A 17 -4.87 9.09 -20.42
CA ILE A 17 -3.47 9.48 -20.43
C ILE A 17 -2.69 8.33 -21.04
N ASP A 18 -1.86 8.62 -22.04
CA ASP A 18 -0.96 7.62 -22.62
C ASP A 18 0.08 7.19 -21.60
N THR A 19 0.49 5.92 -21.68
CA THR A 19 1.31 5.31 -20.64
C THR A 19 2.54 4.60 -21.21
N VAL A 20 3.53 4.46 -20.34
CA VAL A 20 4.56 3.44 -20.46
C VAL A 20 4.11 2.25 -19.63
N GLU A 21 4.00 1.09 -20.27
CA GLU A 21 3.78 -0.20 -19.62
C GLU A 21 5.13 -0.86 -19.34
N VAL A 22 5.35 -1.30 -18.10
CA VAL A 22 6.56 -2.00 -17.67
C VAL A 22 6.19 -3.35 -17.07
N ASP A 23 6.88 -4.42 -17.46
CA ASP A 23 6.76 -5.73 -16.80
C ASP A 23 7.41 -5.70 -15.42
N LEU A 24 6.63 -5.80 -14.36
CA LEU A 24 7.16 -5.82 -13.00
C LEU A 24 8.01 -7.06 -12.72
N GLY A 25 7.76 -8.17 -13.43
CA GLY A 25 8.58 -9.39 -13.32
C GLY A 25 10.01 -9.18 -13.82
N SER A 26 10.20 -8.30 -14.81
CA SER A 26 11.51 -8.01 -15.40
C SER A 26 12.41 -7.15 -14.50
N LEU A 27 11.83 -6.30 -13.63
CA LEU A 27 12.56 -5.37 -12.76
C LEU A 27 13.45 -6.07 -11.72
N THR A 28 12.97 -7.18 -11.17
CA THR A 28 13.65 -7.94 -10.09
C THR A 28 15.05 -8.45 -10.45
N LYS A 29 15.45 -8.33 -11.72
CA LYS A 29 16.76 -8.75 -12.23
C LYS A 29 17.79 -7.61 -12.28
N SER A 30 17.37 -6.35 -12.16
CA SER A 30 18.22 -5.20 -12.49
C SER A 30 17.99 -3.93 -11.68
N CYS A 31 16.81 -3.73 -11.06
CA CYS A 31 16.53 -2.58 -10.20
C CYS A 31 15.60 -2.97 -9.02
N HIS A 32 15.63 -2.20 -7.94
CA HIS A 32 14.82 -2.50 -6.74
C HIS A 32 13.36 -2.10 -6.89
N ASP A 33 13.09 -0.88 -7.38
CA ASP A 33 11.74 -0.39 -7.65
C ASP A 33 11.68 0.33 -9.01
N TYR A 34 10.55 0.20 -9.72
CA TYR A 34 10.29 0.96 -10.94
C TYR A 34 10.27 2.47 -10.68
N LEU A 35 9.86 2.89 -9.48
CA LEU A 35 9.85 4.31 -9.11
C LEU A 35 11.24 4.93 -9.10
N ASP A 36 12.29 4.15 -8.83
CA ASP A 36 13.66 4.67 -8.85
C ASP A 36 14.05 5.07 -10.28
N VAL A 37 13.79 4.19 -11.25
CA VAL A 37 14.03 4.48 -12.68
C VAL A 37 13.23 5.69 -13.15
N VAL A 38 11.96 5.82 -12.73
CA VAL A 38 11.12 6.96 -13.10
C VAL A 38 11.67 8.26 -12.49
N ILE A 39 12.11 8.25 -11.23
CA ILE A 39 12.71 9.43 -10.61
C ILE A 39 14.00 9.81 -11.31
N GLU A 40 14.92 8.87 -11.52
CA GLU A 40 16.18 9.11 -12.22
C GLU A 40 15.97 9.68 -13.63
N SER A 41 14.93 9.21 -14.33
CA SER A 41 14.58 9.69 -15.68
C SER A 41 14.00 11.11 -15.67
N LEU A 42 13.27 11.48 -14.62
CA LEU A 42 12.58 12.78 -14.53
C LEU A 42 13.38 13.84 -13.77
N GLN A 43 14.38 13.45 -12.98
CA GLN A 43 15.19 14.37 -12.17
C GLN A 43 15.87 15.46 -13.03
N PRO A 44 16.53 15.14 -14.17
CA PRO A 44 17.13 16.17 -15.02
C PRO A 44 16.09 17.13 -15.62
N LEU A 45 14.89 16.64 -15.92
CA LEU A 45 13.79 17.45 -16.43
C LEU A 45 13.28 18.42 -15.35
N ALA A 46 13.14 17.96 -14.11
CA ALA A 46 12.74 18.79 -12.98
C ALA A 46 13.78 19.91 -12.73
N GLU A 47 15.06 19.55 -12.58
CA GLU A 47 16.14 20.49 -12.27
C GLU A 47 16.33 21.56 -13.35
N SER A 48 16.22 21.17 -14.62
CA SER A 48 16.36 22.09 -15.75
C SER A 48 15.15 23.02 -15.94
N SER A 49 14.01 22.69 -15.35
CA SER A 49 12.76 23.43 -15.53
C SER A 49 12.05 23.70 -14.19
N PRO A 50 12.52 24.67 -13.37
CA PRO A 50 11.97 24.91 -12.03
C PRO A 50 10.48 25.26 -11.97
N ASN A 51 9.95 25.85 -13.06
CA ASN A 51 8.54 26.21 -13.18
C ASN A 51 7.67 25.08 -13.74
N LEU A 52 8.26 23.94 -14.11
CA LEU A 52 7.53 22.79 -14.62
C LEU A 52 6.67 22.19 -13.50
N ARG A 53 5.43 21.87 -13.86
CA ARG A 53 4.56 21.04 -13.04
C ARG A 53 4.10 19.85 -13.84
N ALA A 54 4.25 18.65 -13.28
CA ALA A 54 3.75 17.43 -13.89
C ALA A 54 3.39 16.41 -12.82
N THR A 55 2.35 15.60 -13.03
CA THR A 55 1.93 14.57 -12.07
C THR A 55 1.98 13.20 -12.74
N VAL A 56 2.61 12.25 -12.07
CA VAL A 56 2.74 10.86 -12.51
C VAL A 56 1.66 10.02 -11.86
N TYR A 57 0.84 9.40 -12.70
CA TYR A 57 -0.21 8.48 -12.34
C TYR A 57 0.22 7.06 -12.69
N VAL A 58 -0.09 6.11 -11.81
CA VAL A 58 0.23 4.70 -12.02
C VAL A 58 -1.00 3.83 -11.81
N GLN A 59 -1.06 2.75 -12.59
CA GLN A 59 -2.03 1.68 -12.41
C GLN A 59 -1.33 0.34 -12.59
N GLN A 60 -1.50 -0.58 -11.64
CA GLN A 60 -0.94 -1.94 -11.74
C GLN A 60 -2.06 -2.91 -12.09
N MET A 61 -1.82 -3.76 -13.08
CA MET A 61 -2.81 -4.72 -13.56
C MET A 61 -2.13 -6.02 -14.02
N PRO A 62 -2.81 -7.17 -13.92
CA PRO A 62 -2.37 -8.40 -14.59
C PRO A 62 -2.20 -8.14 -16.09
N SER A 63 -1.11 -8.65 -16.66
CA SER A 63 -0.77 -8.47 -18.07
C SER A 63 -0.14 -9.74 -18.64
N ALA A 64 -0.36 -9.98 -19.93
CA ALA A 64 0.29 -11.03 -20.71
C ALA A 64 1.05 -10.44 -21.92
N ASN A 65 1.20 -9.12 -21.93
CA ASN A 65 1.70 -8.36 -23.07
C ASN A 65 3.19 -8.60 -23.37
N PHE A 66 3.94 -9.06 -22.37
CA PHE A 66 5.36 -9.42 -22.46
C PHE A 66 5.56 -10.92 -22.71
N MET A 67 4.58 -11.58 -23.33
CA MET A 67 4.59 -13.00 -23.71
C MET A 67 4.68 -13.97 -22.53
N GLN A 68 4.51 -13.49 -21.30
CA GLN A 68 4.44 -14.28 -20.07
C GLN A 68 3.31 -13.72 -19.20
N PRO A 69 2.54 -14.58 -18.48
CA PRO A 69 1.60 -14.11 -17.47
C PRO A 69 2.37 -13.39 -16.35
N GLY A 70 1.95 -12.17 -16.02
CA GLY A 70 2.59 -11.37 -14.98
C GLY A 70 1.75 -10.18 -14.56
N CYS A 71 2.41 -9.23 -13.90
CA CYS A 71 1.82 -7.95 -13.51
C CYS A 71 2.62 -6.83 -14.19
N SER A 72 1.91 -5.89 -14.78
CA SER A 72 2.52 -4.69 -15.35
C SER A 72 2.10 -3.46 -14.58
N VAL A 73 2.96 -2.44 -14.61
CA VAL A 73 2.61 -1.09 -14.19
C VAL A 73 2.48 -0.21 -15.43
N PHE A 74 1.39 0.54 -15.49
CA PHE A 74 1.10 1.55 -16.51
C PHE A 74 1.36 2.92 -15.89
N ILE A 75 2.32 3.66 -16.44
CA ILE A 75 2.83 4.92 -15.91
C ILE A 75 2.46 6.03 -16.89
N GLY A 76 1.56 6.92 -16.48
CA GLY A 76 1.12 8.08 -17.27
C GLY A 76 1.55 9.40 -16.64
N VAL A 77 1.82 10.41 -17.47
CA VAL A 77 2.23 11.74 -17.00
C VAL A 77 1.29 12.82 -17.53
N VAL A 78 0.86 13.73 -16.65
CA VAL A 78 0.07 14.91 -17.02
C VAL A 78 0.89 16.16 -16.73
N GLY A 79 0.90 17.13 -17.65
CA GLY A 79 1.58 18.42 -17.47
C GLY A 79 2.90 18.57 -18.25
N ASN A 80 3.41 17.49 -18.83
CA ASN A 80 4.58 17.52 -19.71
C ASN A 80 4.47 16.44 -20.79
N SER A 81 4.59 16.80 -22.06
CA SER A 81 4.49 15.88 -23.20
C SER A 81 5.73 14.99 -23.38
N ASN A 82 6.90 15.44 -22.93
CA ASN A 82 8.17 14.76 -23.17
C ASN A 82 8.55 13.83 -22.00
N ALA A 83 7.95 14.02 -20.84
CA ALA A 83 8.21 13.21 -19.65
C ALA A 83 7.94 11.71 -19.88
N LEU A 84 6.93 11.37 -20.68
CA LEU A 84 6.59 9.98 -20.96
C LEU A 84 7.67 9.26 -21.79
N GLU A 85 8.25 9.96 -22.77
CA GLU A 85 9.35 9.45 -23.59
C GLU A 85 10.61 9.25 -22.75
N LEU A 86 10.95 10.21 -21.88
CA LEU A 86 12.09 10.07 -20.96
C LEU A 86 11.96 8.87 -20.03
N ILE A 87 10.76 8.61 -19.53
CA ILE A 87 10.49 7.43 -18.69
C ILE A 87 10.72 6.15 -19.49
N LEU A 88 10.22 6.08 -20.73
CA LEU A 88 10.41 4.92 -21.59
C LEU A 88 11.90 4.67 -21.86
N ASP A 89 12.65 5.72 -22.23
CA ASP A 89 14.08 5.66 -22.49
C ASP A 89 14.87 5.19 -21.27
N GLY A 90 14.49 5.63 -20.07
CA GLY A 90 15.09 5.19 -18.80
C GLY A 90 14.92 3.69 -18.56
N PHE A 91 13.71 3.16 -18.76
CA PHE A 91 13.47 1.72 -18.65
C PHE A 91 14.17 0.92 -19.75
N GLN A 92 14.13 1.37 -20.99
CA GLN A 92 14.77 0.67 -22.11
C GLN A 92 16.30 0.68 -22.03
N SER A 93 16.88 1.67 -21.37
CA SER A 93 18.31 1.73 -21.06
C SER A 93 18.71 0.77 -19.93
N THR A 94 17.74 0.31 -19.13
CA THR A 94 17.98 -0.61 -18.01
C THR A 94 18.01 -2.06 -18.51
N LYS A 95 19.17 -2.70 -18.38
CA LYS A 95 19.37 -4.06 -18.93
C LYS A 95 18.38 -5.06 -18.32
N GLY A 96 17.65 -5.76 -19.19
CA GLY A 96 16.75 -6.84 -18.80
C GLY A 96 15.40 -6.40 -18.26
N VAL A 97 15.08 -5.10 -18.35
CA VAL A 97 13.73 -4.58 -18.09
C VAL A 97 12.97 -4.51 -19.41
N ASP A 98 11.74 -5.03 -19.40
CA ASP A 98 10.85 -4.97 -20.55
C ASP A 98 9.85 -3.82 -20.37
N ALA A 99 9.92 -2.84 -21.27
CA ALA A 99 9.08 -1.64 -21.27
C ALA A 99 8.68 -1.20 -22.68
N ARG A 100 7.45 -0.67 -22.80
CA ARG A 100 6.85 -0.23 -24.07
C ARG A 100 5.76 0.82 -23.81
N TYR A 101 5.21 1.40 -24.88
CA TYR A 101 3.96 2.14 -24.74
C TYR A 101 2.80 1.18 -24.43
N GLY A 102 1.97 1.56 -23.46
CA GLY A 102 0.85 0.77 -22.95
C GLY A 102 -0.51 1.33 -23.32
N ASP A 103 -1.55 0.66 -22.81
CA ASP A 103 -2.92 1.17 -22.86
C ASP A 103 -3.06 2.45 -22.04
N SER A 104 -3.91 3.36 -22.51
CA SER A 104 -4.15 4.62 -21.80
C SER A 104 -4.93 4.39 -20.49
N ILE A 105 -4.60 5.14 -19.44
CA ILE A 105 -5.26 5.07 -18.13
C ILE A 105 -6.04 6.35 -17.80
N LEU A 106 -7.01 6.26 -16.89
CA LEU A 106 -7.74 7.43 -16.39
C LEU A 106 -7.17 7.89 -15.06
N ALA A 107 -6.69 9.13 -14.97
CA ALA A 107 -6.14 9.70 -13.73
C ALA A 107 -7.04 9.51 -12.49
N LYS A 108 -8.37 9.55 -12.67
CA LYS A 108 -9.33 9.40 -11.58
C LYS A 108 -9.40 7.97 -11.00
N GLN A 109 -8.91 6.97 -11.73
CA GLN A 109 -8.84 5.57 -11.34
C GLN A 109 -7.41 5.10 -11.02
N SER A 110 -6.43 6.01 -11.13
CA SER A 110 -5.02 5.69 -10.96
C SER A 110 -4.46 6.34 -9.69
N SER A 111 -3.45 5.72 -9.09
CA SER A 111 -2.73 6.29 -7.96
C SER A 111 -1.75 7.35 -8.43
N ARG A 112 -1.71 8.51 -7.75
CA ARG A 112 -0.63 9.49 -7.95
C ARG A 112 0.57 9.03 -7.14
N ARG A 113 1.72 8.83 -7.76
CA ARG A 113 2.93 8.37 -7.04
C ARG A 113 4.06 9.39 -7.02
N LEU A 114 4.18 10.17 -8.09
CA LEU A 114 5.23 11.19 -8.23
C LEU A 114 4.63 12.52 -8.70
N HIS A 115 5.30 13.62 -8.35
CA HIS A 115 4.95 14.96 -8.81
C HIS A 115 6.21 15.79 -9.04
N ILE A 116 6.31 16.45 -10.18
CA ILE A 116 7.35 17.44 -10.46
C ILE A 116 6.79 18.80 -10.07
N GLU A 117 7.46 19.51 -9.16
CA GLU A 117 7.20 20.90 -8.82
C GLU A 117 8.44 21.51 -8.13
N ASP A 118 8.67 22.81 -8.33
CA ASP A 118 9.79 23.57 -7.75
C ASP A 118 11.17 22.94 -8.05
N GLY A 119 11.33 22.42 -9.26
CA GLY A 119 12.56 21.79 -9.72
C GLY A 119 12.91 20.47 -9.05
N SER A 120 11.96 19.84 -8.35
CA SER A 120 12.17 18.56 -7.65
C SER A 120 11.14 17.51 -8.07
N VAL A 121 11.53 16.24 -7.98
CA VAL A 121 10.62 15.10 -8.13
C VAL A 121 10.18 14.63 -6.74
N TRP A 122 8.95 14.98 -6.37
CA TRP A 122 8.30 14.60 -5.13
C TRP A 122 7.73 13.19 -5.23
N ARG A 123 8.04 12.34 -4.25
CA ARG A 123 7.52 10.98 -4.10
C ARG A 123 6.48 10.93 -2.99
N GLN A 124 5.40 10.21 -3.21
CA GLN A 124 4.40 9.96 -2.17
C GLN A 124 4.98 9.05 -1.09
N GLU A 125 4.98 9.49 0.16
CA GLU A 125 5.30 8.65 1.33
C GLU A 125 4.03 7.98 1.88
N ASP A 126 2.99 8.78 2.06
CA ASP A 126 1.69 8.35 2.54
C ASP A 126 0.55 9.17 1.91
N ASP A 127 -0.68 9.02 2.40
CA ASP A 127 -1.86 9.69 1.85
C ASP A 127 -1.83 11.23 1.97
N SER A 128 -0.94 11.77 2.81
CA SER A 128 -0.85 13.19 3.14
C SER A 128 0.52 13.80 2.92
N THR A 129 1.58 13.00 2.87
CA THR A 129 2.97 13.46 2.92
C THR A 129 3.73 13.06 1.67
N TRP A 130 4.49 14.01 1.15
CA TRP A 130 5.31 13.89 -0.04
C TRP A 130 6.73 14.32 0.29
N PHE A 131 7.73 13.61 -0.25
CA PHE A 131 9.12 13.88 0.05
C PHE A 131 10.01 13.85 -1.18
N VAL A 132 11.14 14.53 -1.07
CA VAL A 132 12.25 14.45 -2.03
C VAL A 132 13.41 13.80 -1.30
N ASP A 133 13.90 12.71 -1.88
CA ASP A 133 15.11 12.06 -1.40
C ASP A 133 16.27 13.03 -1.61
N SER A 134 16.81 13.51 -0.49
CA SER A 134 17.93 14.44 -0.51
C SER A 134 19.15 13.55 -0.66
N GLY A 135 19.60 13.33 -1.90
CA GLY A 135 20.70 12.41 -2.21
C GLY A 135 21.81 12.47 -1.16
N LEU A 136 22.18 11.27 -0.66
CA LEU A 136 22.97 10.95 0.54
C LEU A 136 22.12 10.42 1.72
N ASN A 137 21.70 9.16 1.59
CA ASN A 137 22.34 8.09 2.36
C ASN A 137 22.32 6.82 1.50
N GLN A 138 23.50 6.42 0.99
CA GLN A 138 23.78 5.00 0.85
C GLN A 138 23.29 4.36 2.14
N TYR A 139 22.44 3.33 2.02
CA TYR A 139 22.14 2.38 3.09
C TYR A 139 22.99 2.66 4.33
N GLU A 140 22.45 3.41 5.31
CA GLU A 140 22.63 2.89 6.65
C GLU A 140 21.86 1.59 6.59
N GLU A 141 22.57 0.55 6.12
CA GLU A 141 22.54 -0.75 6.75
C GLU A 141 22.35 -0.42 8.21
N SER A 142 21.11 -0.53 8.68
CA SER A 142 20.88 -0.66 10.09
C SER A 142 21.75 -1.86 10.44
N SER A 143 22.93 -1.58 10.95
CA SER A 143 23.61 -2.51 11.83
C SER A 143 22.64 -2.68 12.99
N GLU A 144 21.62 -3.53 12.78
CA GLU A 144 21.22 -4.46 13.79
C GLU A 144 22.54 -5.10 14.17
N LEU A 145 23.15 -4.54 15.21
CA LEU A 145 24.09 -5.28 16.00
C LEU A 145 23.31 -6.54 16.34
N GLU A 146 23.65 -7.63 15.66
CA GLU A 146 23.42 -8.97 16.13
C GLU A 146 24.04 -8.99 17.53
N ASP A 147 23.25 -8.63 18.53
CA ASP A 147 23.56 -8.86 19.93
C ASP A 147 23.26 -10.34 20.16
N ASP A 148 24.08 -11.19 19.52
CA ASP A 148 24.02 -12.66 19.52
C ASP A 148 24.58 -13.23 20.84
N ASP A 149 24.33 -12.56 21.97
CA ASP A 149 24.69 -13.01 23.32
C ASP A 149 23.65 -12.67 24.41
N TYR A 150 22.40 -12.32 24.05
CA TYR A 150 21.33 -12.32 25.06
C TYR A 150 20.84 -13.75 25.32
N GLN A 151 21.57 -14.47 26.18
CA GLN A 151 21.04 -15.68 26.82
C GLN A 151 19.90 -15.31 27.76
N TYR A 152 18.68 -15.72 27.41
CA TYR A 152 17.53 -15.70 28.32
C TYR A 152 17.89 -16.46 29.59
N THR A 153 17.81 -15.78 30.73
CA THR A 153 18.03 -16.40 32.04
C THR A 153 16.71 -16.88 32.64
N ASP A 154 16.76 -17.86 33.55
CA ASP A 154 15.57 -18.35 34.26
C ASP A 154 14.84 -17.23 35.05
N GLU A 155 15.53 -16.13 35.33
CA GLU A 155 14.98 -14.95 36.02
C GLU A 155 14.04 -14.12 35.14
N ASP A 156 14.25 -14.12 33.81
CA ASP A 156 13.39 -13.40 32.86
C ASP A 156 12.01 -14.06 32.69
N TYR A 157 11.93 -15.37 32.91
CA TYR A 157 10.68 -16.14 32.87
C TYR A 157 9.80 -15.94 34.12
N ALA A 158 10.37 -15.52 35.25
CA ALA A 158 9.63 -15.33 36.49
C ALA A 158 8.66 -14.13 36.46
N LYS A 159 8.78 -13.24 35.46
CA LYS A 159 7.94 -12.04 35.29
C LYS A 159 6.57 -12.33 34.66
N TYR A 160 6.38 -13.52 34.08
CA TYR A 160 5.10 -13.89 33.47
C TYR A 160 4.18 -14.56 34.51
N PRO A 161 2.91 -14.12 34.64
CA PRO A 161 1.96 -14.79 35.50
C PRO A 161 1.78 -16.25 35.05
N SER A 162 2.04 -17.17 35.97
CA SER A 162 2.14 -18.62 35.79
C SER A 162 0.83 -19.34 35.42
N ASN A 163 -0.20 -18.61 34.99
CA ASN A 163 -1.51 -19.17 34.64
C ASN A 163 -1.76 -19.25 33.12
N ALA A 164 -0.79 -18.86 32.28
CA ALA A 164 -0.86 -19.10 30.85
C ALA A 164 -0.83 -20.62 30.59
N LYS A 165 -1.94 -21.18 30.09
CA LYS A 165 -1.99 -22.58 29.64
C LYS A 165 -1.02 -22.75 28.48
N VAL A 166 0.10 -23.41 28.74
CA VAL A 166 1.05 -23.85 27.72
C VAL A 166 0.41 -25.01 26.97
N TYR A 167 0.18 -24.84 25.68
CA TYR A 167 -0.23 -25.92 24.79
C TYR A 167 1.00 -26.39 24.00
N GLU A 168 1.31 -27.68 24.04
CA GLU A 168 2.31 -28.24 23.13
C GLU A 168 1.77 -28.21 21.69
N ALA A 169 2.67 -28.00 20.72
CA ALA A 169 2.33 -27.89 19.29
C ALA A 169 1.56 -29.10 18.71
N GLY A 170 1.43 -30.20 19.47
CA GLY A 170 0.63 -31.38 19.11
C GLY A 170 -0.80 -31.44 19.68
N ASP A 171 -1.20 -30.55 20.60
CA ASP A 171 -2.53 -30.64 21.24
C ASP A 171 -3.67 -30.11 20.36
N LEU A 172 -3.38 -29.20 19.42
CA LEU A 172 -4.39 -28.65 18.51
C LEU A 172 -4.78 -29.62 17.36
N LEU A 173 -4.10 -30.76 17.23
CA LEU A 173 -4.33 -31.72 16.14
C LEU A 173 -5.09 -32.99 16.57
N LYS A 174 -5.42 -33.15 17.86
CA LYS A 174 -6.03 -34.38 18.39
C LYS A 174 -7.55 -34.48 18.20
N ASN A 175 -8.23 -33.40 17.78
CA ASN A 175 -9.67 -33.39 17.55
C ASN A 175 -10.02 -33.43 16.06
N LYS A 176 -9.60 -34.50 15.36
CA LYS A 176 -10.30 -34.94 14.14
C LYS A 176 -11.50 -35.80 14.55
N GLY A 177 -12.61 -35.13 14.87
CA GLY A 177 -13.91 -35.78 14.79
C GLY A 177 -14.15 -36.22 13.34
N LYS A 178 -14.45 -37.50 13.13
CA LYS A 178 -14.89 -38.08 11.84
C LYS A 178 -15.92 -37.15 11.19
N VAL A 179 -15.61 -36.65 10.00
CA VAL A 179 -16.63 -36.13 9.08
C VAL A 179 -16.67 -37.10 7.91
N ASP A 180 -17.84 -37.70 7.74
CA ASP A 180 -18.12 -38.77 6.79
C ASP A 180 -18.05 -38.24 5.35
N ALA A 181 -17.44 -39.02 4.46
CA ALA A 181 -17.18 -38.64 3.08
C ALA A 181 -18.39 -39.00 2.19
N THR A 182 -19.55 -38.37 2.40
CA THR A 182 -20.69 -38.53 1.49
C THR A 182 -21.68 -37.36 1.57
N GLU A 183 -21.28 -36.18 1.12
CA GLU A 183 -22.19 -35.18 0.51
C GLU A 183 -21.35 -34.01 -0.03
N LEU A 184 -20.89 -34.16 -1.28
CA LEU A 184 -20.44 -33.05 -2.11
C LEU A 184 -21.69 -32.50 -2.78
N ASP A 185 -22.31 -31.50 -2.14
CA ASP A 185 -23.36 -30.73 -2.79
C ASP A 185 -22.77 -29.47 -3.43
N VAL A 186 -23.09 -29.34 -4.71
CA VAL A 186 -22.55 -28.37 -5.66
C VAL A 186 -23.09 -26.98 -5.32
N ILE A 187 -22.22 -26.08 -4.88
CA ILE A 187 -22.48 -24.63 -4.98
C ILE A 187 -21.61 -24.07 -6.09
N LYS A 188 -22.26 -23.92 -7.24
CA LYS A 188 -21.78 -23.15 -8.38
C LYS A 188 -22.09 -21.68 -8.08
N CYS A 189 -21.09 -20.90 -7.72
CA CYS A 189 -21.16 -19.44 -7.76
C CYS A 189 -20.03 -18.93 -8.67
N THR A 190 -20.47 -18.30 -9.75
CA THR A 190 -19.73 -17.63 -10.80
C THR A 190 -19.05 -16.36 -10.30
N ASP A 191 -17.90 -16.04 -10.91
CA ASP A 191 -17.17 -14.76 -10.92
C ASP A 191 -17.11 -13.97 -9.61
N ASP A 192 -15.94 -13.97 -8.94
CA ASP A 192 -15.47 -12.72 -8.34
C ASP A 192 -13.98 -12.67 -8.02
N THR A 193 -13.50 -11.44 -8.07
CA THR A 193 -12.13 -10.97 -8.07
C THR A 193 -11.43 -11.29 -6.75
N THR A 194 -10.37 -12.08 -6.79
CA THR A 194 -9.49 -12.31 -5.64
C THR A 194 -8.59 -11.09 -5.44
N GLN A 195 -9.12 -10.01 -4.85
CA GLN A 195 -8.30 -8.99 -4.23
C GLN A 195 -7.55 -9.66 -3.06
N SER A 196 -6.23 -9.74 -3.16
CA SER A 196 -5.38 -10.14 -2.07
C SER A 196 -5.64 -9.20 -0.89
N ARG A 197 -6.12 -9.77 0.23
CA ARG A 197 -6.30 -9.07 1.50
C ARG A 197 -4.95 -8.52 1.96
N ALA A 198 -4.66 -7.25 1.64
CA ALA A 198 -3.58 -6.52 2.25
C ALA A 198 -3.81 -6.52 3.78
N ILE A 199 -2.89 -7.13 4.52
CA ILE A 199 -2.95 -7.13 5.98
C ILE A 199 -2.44 -5.76 6.43
N TYR A 200 -3.36 -4.82 6.63
CA TYR A 200 -3.05 -3.52 7.23
C TYR A 200 -2.70 -3.72 8.72
N THR A 201 -1.40 -3.79 9.04
CA THR A 201 -0.90 -4.03 10.41
C THR A 201 -0.72 -2.77 11.25
N ARG A 202 -0.87 -1.58 10.66
CA ARG A 202 -0.69 -0.32 11.39
C ARG A 202 -1.92 0.02 12.23
N GLN A 203 -1.77 -0.05 13.55
CA GLN A 203 -2.77 0.41 14.50
C GLN A 203 -2.69 1.95 14.61
N ARG A 204 -3.77 2.65 14.28
CA ARG A 204 -3.90 4.10 14.53
C ARG A 204 -4.92 4.34 15.63
N ALA A 205 -4.54 5.10 16.64
CA ALA A 205 -5.47 5.55 17.67
C ALA A 205 -6.49 6.52 17.04
N THR A 206 -7.77 6.18 17.12
CA THR A 206 -8.83 7.06 16.59
C THR A 206 -8.92 8.36 17.39
N ARG A 207 -9.18 9.47 16.71
CA ARG A 207 -9.44 10.77 17.37
C ARG A 207 -10.70 10.70 18.25
N SER A 208 -10.72 11.49 19.31
CA SER A 208 -11.80 11.48 20.32
C SER A 208 -13.13 12.03 19.79
N ASP A 209 -13.09 12.91 18.79
CA ASP A 209 -14.24 13.54 18.13
C ASP A 209 -14.88 12.70 17.03
N ALA A 210 -14.21 11.64 16.57
CA ALA A 210 -14.70 10.76 15.52
C ALA A 210 -15.96 10.00 15.96
N SER A 211 -16.89 9.79 15.03
CA SER A 211 -18.08 8.96 15.22
C SER A 211 -17.82 7.52 14.78
N VAL A 212 -18.56 6.58 15.38
CA VAL A 212 -18.55 5.15 15.00
C VAL A 212 -18.89 4.98 13.51
N GLY A 213 -19.84 5.76 12.98
CA GLY A 213 -20.20 5.76 11.57
C GLY A 213 -19.03 6.16 10.68
N SER A 214 -18.32 7.24 11.01
CA SER A 214 -17.14 7.68 10.25
C SER A 214 -16.05 6.60 10.20
N ILE A 215 -15.84 5.88 11.30
CA ILE A 215 -14.83 4.81 11.36
C ILE A 215 -15.24 3.63 10.51
N ARG A 216 -16.53 3.25 10.53
CA ARG A 216 -17.06 2.18 9.66
C ARG A 216 -16.83 2.52 8.19
N SER A 217 -17.17 3.74 7.78
CA SER A 217 -16.94 4.20 6.40
C SER A 217 -15.47 4.18 6.02
N THR A 218 -14.58 4.60 6.91
CA THR A 218 -13.12 4.52 6.65
C THR A 218 -12.64 3.08 6.52
N ILE A 219 -13.14 2.14 7.33
CA ILE A 219 -12.78 0.72 7.20
C ILE A 219 -13.33 0.17 5.87
N GLU A 220 -14.57 0.49 5.52
CA GLU A 220 -15.16 0.06 4.24
C GLU A 220 -14.35 0.57 3.05
N GLU A 221 -13.95 1.83 3.07
CA GLU A 221 -13.11 2.45 2.04
C GLU A 221 -11.71 1.80 1.96
N VAL A 222 -11.00 1.68 3.09
CA VAL A 222 -9.63 1.15 3.14
C VAL A 222 -9.58 -0.32 2.70
N PHE A 223 -10.60 -1.10 3.04
CA PHE A 223 -10.64 -2.54 2.74
C PHE A 223 -11.49 -2.87 1.50
N GLY A 224 -12.04 -1.89 0.80
CA GLY A 224 -12.88 -2.12 -0.39
C GLY A 224 -14.17 -2.89 -0.09
N LEU A 225 -14.72 -2.74 1.12
CA LEU A 225 -15.93 -3.45 1.54
C LEU A 225 -17.20 -2.68 1.11
N PRO A 226 -18.33 -3.37 0.85
CA PRO A 226 -19.59 -2.71 0.54
C PRO A 226 -20.04 -1.75 1.67
N GLU A 227 -20.72 -0.67 1.30
CA GLU A 227 -21.26 0.29 2.26
C GLU A 227 -22.20 -0.41 3.27
N GLY A 228 -21.97 -0.17 4.56
CA GLY A 228 -22.74 -0.77 5.65
C GLY A 228 -22.39 -2.22 6.01
N SER A 229 -21.35 -2.80 5.37
CA SER A 229 -20.88 -4.16 5.67
C SER A 229 -20.08 -4.26 6.97
N VAL A 230 -19.59 -3.14 7.52
CA VAL A 230 -18.78 -3.12 8.74
C VAL A 230 -19.63 -2.82 9.97
N ARG A 231 -19.50 -3.66 11.00
CA ARG A 231 -20.13 -3.45 12.31
C ARG A 231 -19.06 -3.36 13.40
N LEU A 232 -19.09 -2.25 14.13
CA LEU A 232 -18.33 -2.11 15.38
C LEU A 232 -19.22 -2.50 16.56
N CYS A 233 -18.70 -3.37 17.43
CA CYS A 233 -19.38 -3.87 18.62
C CYS A 233 -18.64 -3.43 19.90
N ASP A 234 -19.35 -3.40 21.02
CA ASP A 234 -18.75 -3.25 22.35
C ASP A 234 -18.10 -4.58 22.82
N PRO A 235 -17.35 -4.59 23.93
CA PRO A 235 -16.72 -5.81 24.47
C PRO A 235 -17.71 -6.94 24.76
N GLU A 236 -18.98 -6.63 24.99
CA GLU A 236 -20.07 -7.58 25.24
C GLU A 236 -20.72 -8.09 23.93
N GLY A 237 -20.25 -7.61 22.77
CA GLY A 237 -20.71 -8.02 21.45
C GLY A 237 -21.91 -7.25 20.89
N TYR A 238 -22.40 -6.22 21.58
CA TYR A 238 -23.52 -5.39 21.11
C TYR A 238 -23.08 -4.34 20.09
N SER A 239 -23.90 -4.13 19.05
CA SER A 239 -23.59 -3.15 18.01
C SER A 239 -23.62 -1.72 18.55
N LEU A 240 -22.55 -0.97 18.25
CA LEU A 240 -22.46 0.44 18.56
C LEU A 240 -23.32 1.29 17.61
N ARG A 241 -23.92 2.37 18.13
CA ARG A 241 -24.68 3.32 17.30
C ARG A 241 -23.74 4.16 16.45
N ALA A 242 -24.14 4.48 15.22
CA ALA A 242 -23.30 5.22 14.26
C ALA A 242 -22.96 6.66 14.70
N ASP A 243 -23.85 7.30 15.47
CA ASP A 243 -23.70 8.66 15.99
C ASP A 243 -22.88 8.74 17.28
N ALA A 244 -22.52 7.59 17.89
CA ALA A 244 -21.71 7.57 19.10
C ALA A 244 -20.28 8.06 18.80
N LYS A 245 -19.76 8.92 19.68
CA LYS A 245 -18.38 9.42 19.60
C LYS A 245 -17.40 8.53 20.35
N ILE A 246 -16.17 8.42 19.85
CA ILE A 246 -15.09 7.67 20.51
C ILE A 246 -14.81 8.19 21.93
N ALA A 247 -14.87 9.51 22.15
CA ALA A 247 -14.74 10.08 23.50
C ALA A 247 -15.78 9.52 24.49
N THR A 248 -17.03 9.36 24.05
CA THR A 248 -18.12 8.84 24.89
C THR A 248 -17.92 7.36 25.19
N LEU A 249 -17.44 6.59 24.21
CA LEU A 249 -17.14 5.16 24.39
C LEU A 249 -15.97 4.94 25.34
N ARG A 250 -14.87 5.69 25.19
CA ARG A 250 -13.72 5.63 26.10
C ARG A 250 -14.14 5.93 27.54
N LYS A 251 -14.83 7.04 27.77
CA LYS A 251 -15.36 7.37 29.11
C LYS A 251 -16.27 6.30 29.69
N ARG A 252 -17.06 5.61 28.86
CA ARG A 252 -17.94 4.53 29.31
C ARG A 252 -17.16 3.30 29.75
N TRP A 253 -16.05 2.99 29.09
CA TRP A 253 -15.19 1.85 29.43
C TRP A 253 -14.15 2.16 30.51
N ASP A 254 -13.71 3.40 30.65
CA ASP A 254 -12.80 3.82 31.73
C ASP A 254 -13.49 3.85 33.11
N ASN A 255 -14.83 3.84 33.15
CA ASN A 255 -15.64 3.88 34.37
C ASN A 255 -16.32 2.53 34.71
N GLY A 256 -15.94 1.44 34.03
CA GLY A 256 -16.44 0.08 34.27
C GLY A 256 -15.35 -0.81 34.83
#